data_AF-A0A383E579-F1
#
_entry.id   AF-A0A383E579-F1
#
_cell.length_a   1.000
_cell.length_b   1.000
_cell.length_c   1.000
_cell.angle_alpha   90.00
_cell.angle_beta   90.00
_cell.angle_gamma   90.00
#
_symmetry.space_group_name_H-M   'P 1'
#
loop_
_entity.id
_entity.type
_entity.pdbx_description
1 polymer ?
#
loop_
_entity_poly.entity_id
_entity_poly.type
_entity_poly.pdbx_seq_one_letter_code
_entity_poly.pdbx_strand_id
1 'polypeptide(L)'
;MTKPNGHQNAFEALCALASREGWCWKLSCITCAHMLFRYGFMELSKDKHPDSPEWIVSTNSKDQLFGTLGAVWGRSGRLHGPSREDQTKLISILSRASILRISKHCRFPAWLGYLGLGLSYTEPVESEVKQLTASWKPQLLKLLPSNANVMHLLKLTLFDSDESQLRWQDLERVEEVLNLVEH
;
A
#
# COMPACT_ATOMS: atom_id res chain seq x y z
N MET A 1 -3.43 -26.07 -16.78
CA MET A 1 -4.22 -24.88 -17.19
C MET A 1 -5.17 -24.54 -16.05
N THR A 2 -4.75 -23.62 -15.19
CA THR A 2 -5.53 -23.16 -14.04
C THR A 2 -6.55 -22.11 -14.49
N LYS A 3 -7.81 -22.31 -14.12
CA LYS A 3 -8.90 -21.35 -14.35
C LYS A 3 -8.53 -19.97 -13.77
N PRO A 4 -8.97 -18.85 -14.37
CA PRO A 4 -8.81 -17.53 -13.77
C PRO A 4 -9.68 -17.48 -12.51
N ASN A 5 -9.04 -17.56 -11.34
CA ASN A 5 -9.71 -17.26 -10.08
C ASN A 5 -10.21 -15.81 -10.16
N GLY A 6 -11.45 -15.58 -9.72
CA GLY A 6 -12.12 -14.28 -9.79
C GLY A 6 -11.18 -13.13 -9.44
N HIS A 7 -11.06 -12.18 -10.38
CA HIS A 7 -9.99 -11.19 -10.48
C HIS A 7 -9.48 -10.72 -9.11
N GLN A 8 -8.24 -11.12 -8.79
CA GLN A 8 -7.50 -10.59 -7.64
C GLN A 8 -7.53 -9.06 -7.72
N ASN A 9 -7.61 -8.37 -6.58
CA ASN A 9 -7.56 -6.91 -6.58
C ASN A 9 -6.17 -6.44 -7.08
N ALA A 10 -6.12 -5.39 -7.91
CA ALA A 10 -4.88 -4.94 -8.54
C ALA A 10 -3.80 -4.52 -7.52
N PHE A 11 -4.19 -3.96 -6.37
CA PHE A 11 -3.26 -3.64 -5.29
C PHE A 11 -2.79 -4.89 -4.55
N GLU A 12 -3.65 -5.90 -4.34
CA GLU A 12 -3.22 -7.21 -3.80
C GLU A 12 -2.17 -7.85 -4.72
N ALA A 13 -2.40 -7.83 -6.04
CA ALA A 13 -1.48 -8.36 -7.03
C ALA A 13 -0.14 -7.58 -7.05
N LEU A 14 -0.20 -6.25 -6.91
CA LEU A 14 0.99 -5.39 -6.84
C LEU A 14 1.82 -5.70 -5.59
N CYS A 15 1.18 -5.83 -4.43
CA CYS A 15 1.85 -6.22 -3.19
C CYS A 15 2.52 -7.59 -3.31
N ALA A 16 1.83 -8.57 -3.91
CA ALA A 16 2.38 -9.91 -4.12
C ALA A 16 3.59 -9.90 -5.07
N LEU A 17 3.51 -9.14 -6.16
CA LEU A 17 4.62 -8.90 -7.09
C LEU A 17 5.81 -8.24 -6.37
N ALA A 18 5.56 -7.15 -5.64
CA ALA A 18 6.56 -6.42 -4.88
C ALA A 18 7.24 -7.30 -3.83
N SER A 19 6.47 -8.14 -3.13
CA SER A 19 7.03 -9.06 -2.14
C SER A 19 7.85 -10.17 -2.78
N ARG A 20 7.42 -10.69 -3.94
CA ARG A 20 8.16 -11.74 -4.67
C ARG A 20 9.50 -11.22 -5.19
N GLU A 21 9.52 -9.99 -5.67
CA GLU A 21 10.72 -9.37 -6.25
C GLU A 21 11.55 -8.57 -5.24
N GLY A 22 11.15 -8.52 -3.97
CA GLY A 22 11.89 -7.82 -2.92
C GLY A 22 11.94 -6.30 -3.10
N TRP A 23 10.86 -5.70 -3.60
CA TRP A 23 10.79 -4.26 -3.80
C TRP A 23 10.85 -3.51 -2.46
N CYS A 24 11.59 -2.40 -2.46
CA CYS A 24 11.68 -1.53 -1.30
C CYS A 24 10.34 -0.83 -1.03
N TRP A 25 9.94 -0.83 0.24
CA TRP A 25 8.74 -0.16 0.75
C TRP A 25 9.05 1.01 1.69
N LYS A 26 10.33 1.24 1.99
CA LYS A 26 10.75 2.27 2.96
C LYS A 26 10.53 3.67 2.37
N LEU A 27 9.56 4.41 2.93
CA LEU A 27 9.22 5.79 2.53
C LEU A 27 10.44 6.74 2.51
N SER A 28 11.36 6.58 3.46
CA SER A 28 12.57 7.40 3.61
C SER A 28 13.77 6.91 2.80
N CYS A 29 13.63 5.87 1.96
CA CYS A 29 14.76 5.33 1.22
C CYS A 29 15.25 6.31 0.14
N ILE A 30 16.41 6.95 0.37
CA ILE A 30 17.00 7.87 -0.61
C ILE A 30 17.70 7.18 -1.78
N THR A 31 18.02 5.89 -1.66
CA THR A 31 18.77 5.14 -2.68
C THR A 31 17.89 4.71 -3.85
N CYS A 32 16.86 3.91 -3.57
CA CYS A 32 15.95 3.41 -4.60
C CYS A 32 14.63 4.17 -4.63
N ALA A 33 14.33 4.95 -3.58
CA ALA A 33 13.11 5.73 -3.45
C ALA A 33 11.86 4.93 -3.80
N HIS A 34 11.84 3.61 -3.50
CA HIS A 34 10.71 2.71 -3.79
C HIS A 34 10.16 2.87 -5.22
N MET A 35 11.06 3.18 -6.18
CA MET A 35 10.71 3.60 -7.55
C MET A 35 9.77 2.62 -8.26
N LEU A 36 10.02 1.32 -8.16
CA LEU A 36 9.19 0.30 -8.79
C LEU A 36 7.75 0.35 -8.27
N PHE A 37 7.57 0.57 -6.97
CA PHE A 37 6.24 0.69 -6.37
C PHE A 37 5.50 1.94 -6.86
N ARG A 38 6.23 3.06 -7.04
CA ARG A 38 5.66 4.29 -7.59
C ARG A 38 5.21 4.13 -9.05
N TYR A 39 6.03 3.49 -9.89
CA TYR A 39 5.60 3.13 -11.24
C TYR A 39 4.41 2.17 -11.22
N GLY A 40 4.39 1.24 -10.27
CA GLY A 40 3.23 0.38 -10.01
C GLY A 40 1.97 1.20 -9.78
N PHE A 41 2.01 2.19 -8.89
CA PHE A 41 0.87 3.08 -8.67
C PHE A 41 0.49 3.93 -9.89
N MET A 42 1.46 4.42 -10.67
CA MET A 42 1.17 5.14 -11.92
C MET A 42 0.42 4.28 -12.95
N GLU A 43 0.72 2.98 -13.01
CA GLU A 43 0.00 2.07 -13.91
C GLU A 43 -1.35 1.65 -13.32
N LEU A 44 -1.44 1.45 -12.00
CA LEU A 44 -2.73 1.21 -11.33
C LEU A 44 -3.69 2.40 -11.54
N SER A 45 -3.21 3.65 -11.50
CA SER A 45 -4.06 4.83 -11.74
C SER A 45 -4.52 4.97 -13.21
N LYS A 46 -4.00 4.15 -14.11
CA LYS A 46 -4.45 3.99 -15.50
C LYS A 46 -5.27 2.71 -15.69
N ASP A 47 -5.80 2.15 -14.60
CA ASP A 47 -6.63 0.93 -14.59
C ASP A 47 -5.91 -0.32 -15.12
N LYS A 48 -4.57 -0.32 -15.13
CA LYS A 48 -3.79 -1.52 -15.49
C LYS A 48 -3.65 -2.47 -14.31
N HIS A 49 -3.58 -3.76 -14.64
CA HIS A 49 -3.47 -4.83 -13.64
C HIS A 49 -2.08 -5.48 -13.66
N PRO A 50 -1.46 -5.80 -12.51
CA PRO A 50 -0.17 -6.50 -12.44
C PRO A 50 -0.09 -7.85 -13.16
N ASP A 51 -1.23 -8.54 -13.24
CA ASP A 51 -1.35 -9.81 -13.98
C ASP A 51 -1.65 -9.63 -15.48
N SER A 52 -1.76 -8.39 -15.96
CA SER A 52 -1.96 -8.12 -17.39
C SER A 52 -0.69 -8.44 -18.17
N PRO A 53 -0.78 -9.02 -19.38
CA PRO A 53 0.38 -9.19 -20.26
C PRO A 53 1.03 -7.85 -20.66
N GLU A 54 0.29 -6.74 -20.55
CA GLU A 54 0.79 -5.39 -20.81
C GLU A 54 1.46 -4.75 -19.58
N TRP A 55 1.53 -5.46 -18.45
CA TRP A 55 2.19 -4.95 -17.26
C TRP A 55 3.71 -4.96 -17.42
N ILE A 56 4.29 -3.76 -17.42
CA ILE A 56 5.73 -3.60 -17.66
C ILE A 56 6.54 -3.33 -16.40
N VAL A 57 5.92 -3.14 -15.22
CA VAL A 57 6.64 -2.74 -14.00
C VAL A 57 7.20 -3.97 -13.30
N SER A 58 8.50 -4.23 -13.47
CA SER A 58 9.23 -5.32 -12.81
C SER A 58 10.68 -4.94 -12.56
N THR A 59 11.37 -5.74 -11.74
CA THR A 59 12.82 -5.60 -11.51
C THR A 59 13.62 -5.78 -12.80
N ASN A 60 13.17 -6.67 -13.69
CA ASN A 60 13.85 -6.98 -14.95
C ASN A 60 13.72 -5.87 -16.00
N SER A 61 12.71 -5.01 -15.89
CA SER A 61 12.42 -3.92 -16.83
C SER A 61 12.75 -2.54 -16.28
N LYS A 62 13.34 -2.46 -15.08
CA LYS A 62 13.57 -1.22 -14.33
C LYS A 62 14.22 -0.11 -15.15
N ASP A 63 15.22 -0.44 -15.95
CA ASP A 63 15.99 0.53 -16.74
C ASP A 63 15.21 1.10 -17.93
N GLN A 64 14.14 0.42 -18.36
CA GLN A 64 13.28 0.84 -19.47
C GLN A 64 12.09 1.69 -19.01
N LEU A 65 11.72 1.62 -17.73
CA LEU A 65 10.50 2.26 -17.21
C LEU A 65 10.46 3.76 -17.44
N PHE A 66 11.59 4.47 -17.32
CA PHE A 66 11.62 5.91 -17.58
C PHE A 66 11.35 6.22 -19.05
N GLY A 67 11.92 5.44 -19.97
CA GLY A 67 11.68 5.62 -21.41
C GLY A 67 10.24 5.32 -21.81
N THR A 68 9.59 4.35 -21.17
CA THR A 68 8.24 3.91 -21.52
C THR A 68 7.14 4.68 -20.78
N LEU A 69 7.32 4.97 -19.50
CA LEU A 69 6.31 5.58 -18.62
C LEU A 69 6.60 7.05 -18.28
N GLY A 70 7.77 7.55 -18.64
CA GLY A 70 8.23 8.88 -18.29
C GLY A 70 8.71 8.99 -16.84
N ALA A 71 8.73 10.23 -16.34
CA ALA A 71 9.20 10.53 -15.00
C ALA A 71 8.27 9.96 -13.92
N VAL A 72 8.86 9.22 -12.98
CA VAL A 72 8.14 8.68 -11.82
C VAL A 72 7.73 9.79 -10.84
N TRP A 73 6.60 9.62 -10.14
CA TRP A 73 6.18 10.55 -9.10
C TRP A 73 7.26 10.79 -8.04
N GLY A 74 7.49 12.05 -7.69
CA GLY A 74 8.21 12.44 -6.48
C GLY A 74 9.73 12.22 -6.42
N ARG A 75 10.50 12.50 -7.49
CA ARG A 75 11.95 12.70 -7.31
C ARG A 75 12.21 14.14 -6.86
N SER A 76 12.91 14.30 -5.73
CA SER A 76 13.34 15.54 -5.07
C SER A 76 13.06 16.85 -5.83
N GLY A 77 12.15 17.66 -5.28
CA GLY A 77 12.10 19.12 -5.50
C GLY A 77 11.64 19.62 -6.87
N ARG A 78 11.35 18.77 -7.86
CA ARG A 78 10.89 19.23 -9.21
C ARG A 78 9.71 18.48 -9.81
N LEU A 79 9.32 17.33 -9.25
CA LEU A 79 8.23 16.51 -9.79
C LEU A 79 7.10 16.41 -8.77
N HIS A 80 5.89 16.76 -9.21
CA HIS A 80 4.67 16.63 -8.41
C HIS A 80 4.39 15.16 -8.09
N GLY A 81 3.75 14.92 -6.94
CA GLY A 81 3.15 13.63 -6.62
C GLY A 81 1.97 13.30 -7.55
N PRO A 82 1.23 12.21 -7.29
CA PRO A 82 0.02 11.89 -8.05
C PRO A 82 -0.97 13.05 -8.03
N SER A 83 -1.65 13.26 -9.16
CA SER A 83 -2.75 14.23 -9.25
C SER A 83 -3.90 13.84 -8.32
N ARG A 84 -4.84 14.76 -8.02
CA ARG A 84 -6.04 14.41 -7.24
C ARG A 84 -6.85 13.29 -7.92
N GLU A 85 -6.88 13.26 -9.25
CA GLU A 85 -7.56 12.20 -10.02
C GLU A 85 -6.87 10.85 -9.80
N ASP A 86 -5.54 10.79 -9.94
CA ASP A 86 -4.77 9.58 -9.70
C ASP A 86 -4.94 9.07 -8.27
N GLN A 87 -4.88 9.97 -7.28
CA GLN A 87 -5.12 9.64 -5.88
C GLN A 87 -6.52 9.04 -5.67
N THR A 88 -7.54 9.61 -6.30
CA THR A 88 -8.93 9.11 -6.22
C THR A 88 -9.05 7.70 -6.82
N LYS A 89 -8.43 7.46 -7.98
CA LYS A 89 -8.39 6.12 -8.61
C LYS A 89 -7.68 5.11 -7.73
N LEU A 90 -6.51 5.49 -7.19
CA LEU A 90 -5.77 4.65 -6.26
C LEU A 90 -6.59 4.32 -5.02
N ILE A 91 -7.22 5.30 -4.36
CA ILE A 91 -8.09 5.07 -3.19
C ILE A 91 -9.19 4.05 -3.52
N SER A 92 -9.84 4.18 -4.68
CA SER A 92 -10.87 3.24 -5.13
C SER A 92 -10.34 1.81 -5.25
N ILE A 93 -9.16 1.63 -5.84
CA ILE A 93 -8.52 0.31 -5.99
C ILE A 93 -8.09 -0.25 -4.62
N LEU A 94 -7.36 0.56 -3.84
CA LEU A 94 -6.74 0.21 -2.57
C LEU A 94 -7.79 -0.13 -1.49
N SER A 95 -8.89 0.63 -1.43
CA SER A 95 -9.97 0.41 -0.46
C SER A 95 -10.68 -0.93 -0.64
N ARG A 96 -10.60 -1.56 -1.82
CA ARG A 96 -11.20 -2.86 -2.11
C ARG A 96 -10.27 -4.03 -1.82
N ALA A 97 -9.02 -3.77 -1.44
CA ALA A 97 -8.05 -4.81 -1.14
C ALA A 97 -8.31 -5.45 0.23
N SER A 98 -8.07 -6.75 0.30
CA SER A 98 -8.06 -7.52 1.55
C SER A 98 -6.68 -7.47 2.19
N ILE A 99 -6.56 -6.79 3.33
CA ILE A 99 -5.31 -6.73 4.07
C ILE A 99 -4.89 -8.13 4.56
N LEU A 100 -5.86 -8.98 4.93
CA LEU A 100 -5.60 -10.38 5.30
C LEU A 100 -4.95 -11.18 4.17
N ARG A 101 -5.34 -10.94 2.91
CA ARG A 101 -4.70 -11.61 1.77
C ARG A 101 -3.29 -11.07 1.56
N ILE A 102 -3.12 -9.75 1.63
CA ILE A 102 -1.82 -9.09 1.51
C ILE A 102 -0.86 -9.63 2.59
N SER A 103 -1.28 -9.70 3.86
CA SER A 103 -0.43 -10.18 4.97
C SER A 103 -0.09 -11.66 4.86
N LYS A 104 -0.96 -12.50 4.29
CA LYS A 104 -0.67 -13.93 4.05
C LYS A 104 0.31 -14.18 2.91
N HIS A 105 0.36 -13.29 1.91
CA HIS A 105 1.16 -13.48 0.70
C HIS A 105 2.42 -12.63 0.64
N CYS A 106 2.54 -11.63 1.52
CA CYS A 106 3.67 -10.72 1.57
C CYS A 106 4.41 -10.88 2.90
N ARG A 107 5.74 -10.78 2.88
CA ARG A 107 6.55 -10.94 4.10
C ARG A 107 6.27 -9.81 5.10
N PHE A 108 6.26 -10.10 6.39
CA PHE A 108 6.33 -9.07 7.43
C PHE A 108 7.78 -8.52 7.52
N PRO A 109 7.99 -7.21 7.74
CA PRO A 109 6.99 -6.12 7.84
C PRO A 109 6.63 -5.47 6.49
N ALA A 110 7.11 -6.02 5.36
CA ALA A 110 6.94 -5.41 4.04
C ALA A 110 5.48 -5.12 3.66
N TRP A 111 4.55 -5.98 4.06
CA TRP A 111 3.13 -5.80 3.77
C TRP A 111 2.54 -4.54 4.42
N LEU A 112 2.97 -4.18 5.63
CA LEU A 112 2.62 -2.89 6.27
C LEU A 112 3.25 -1.73 5.50
N GLY A 113 4.51 -1.89 5.08
CA GLY A 113 5.19 -0.91 4.24
C GLY A 113 4.44 -0.60 2.94
N TYR A 114 3.87 -1.61 2.28
CA TYR A 114 3.07 -1.41 1.07
C TYR A 114 1.77 -0.63 1.33
N LEU A 115 1.10 -0.88 2.46
CA LEU A 115 -0.04 -0.08 2.90
C LEU A 115 0.38 1.37 3.20
N GLY A 116 1.52 1.55 3.87
CA GLY A 116 2.07 2.87 4.19
C GLY A 116 2.39 3.69 2.95
N LEU A 117 2.93 3.06 1.91
CA LEU A 117 3.06 3.68 0.59
C LEU A 117 1.69 4.11 0.05
N GLY A 118 0.68 3.23 0.09
CA GLY A 118 -0.69 3.57 -0.33
C GLY A 118 -1.21 4.85 0.35
N LEU A 119 -1.17 4.87 1.69
CA LEU A 119 -1.62 6.03 2.49
C LEU A 119 -0.82 7.29 2.18
N SER A 120 0.51 7.20 2.05
CA SER A 120 1.37 8.35 1.78
C SER A 120 1.09 8.98 0.41
N TYR A 121 0.89 8.16 -0.63
CA TYR A 121 0.65 8.66 -1.98
C TYR A 121 -0.77 9.19 -2.19
N THR A 122 -1.73 8.85 -1.33
CA THR A 122 -3.10 9.33 -1.40
C THR A 122 -3.49 10.28 -0.28
N GLU A 123 -2.55 10.66 0.59
CA GLU A 123 -2.81 11.38 1.84
C GLU A 123 -3.68 12.65 1.67
N PRO A 124 -3.43 13.54 0.68
CA PRO A 124 -4.26 14.73 0.47
C PRO A 124 -5.74 14.39 0.23
N VAL A 125 -6.04 13.52 -0.74
CA VAL A 125 -7.43 13.15 -1.04
C VAL A 125 -8.03 12.29 0.07
N GLU A 126 -7.27 11.36 0.63
CA GLU A 126 -7.72 10.49 1.72
C GLU A 126 -8.09 11.28 2.99
N SER A 127 -7.42 12.42 3.25
CA SER A 127 -7.78 13.30 4.37
C SER A 127 -9.19 13.89 4.26
N GLU A 128 -9.71 13.99 3.03
CA GLU A 128 -11.04 14.50 2.73
C GLU A 128 -12.08 13.36 2.66
N VAL A 129 -11.78 12.28 1.92
CA VAL A 129 -12.76 11.22 1.62
C VAL A 129 -12.79 10.08 2.64
N LYS A 130 -11.69 9.88 3.39
CA LYS A 130 -11.54 8.87 4.45
C LYS A 130 -11.91 7.43 4.03
N GLN A 131 -11.79 7.09 2.75
CA GLN A 131 -12.25 5.81 2.22
C GLN A 131 -11.28 4.67 2.54
N LEU A 132 -9.97 4.91 2.49
CA LEU A 132 -8.98 3.92 2.97
C LEU A 132 -9.12 3.75 4.47
N THR A 133 -9.32 4.83 5.21
CA THR A 133 -9.56 4.84 6.64
C THR A 133 -10.75 3.94 6.99
N ALA A 134 -11.91 4.16 6.37
CA ALA A 134 -13.11 3.36 6.61
C ALA A 134 -12.93 1.88 6.26
N SER A 135 -12.16 1.56 5.20
CA SER A 135 -11.95 0.17 4.76
C SER A 135 -10.87 -0.56 5.57
N TRP A 136 -9.74 0.09 5.84
CA TRP A 136 -8.54 -0.55 6.36
C TRP A 136 -8.50 -0.61 7.88
N LYS A 137 -8.98 0.42 8.59
CA LYS A 137 -9.03 0.41 10.06
C LYS A 137 -9.69 -0.86 10.64
N PRO A 138 -10.91 -1.26 10.24
CA PRO A 138 -11.54 -2.48 10.76
C PRO A 138 -10.82 -3.77 10.31
N GLN A 139 -10.14 -3.77 9.15
CA GLN A 139 -9.37 -4.92 8.71
C GLN A 139 -8.09 -5.09 9.54
N LEU A 140 -7.37 -4.01 9.82
CA LEU A 140 -6.18 -4.01 10.69
C LEU A 140 -6.55 -4.46 12.10
N LEU A 141 -7.65 -3.96 12.67
CA LEU A 141 -8.14 -4.38 13.98
C LEU A 141 -8.39 -5.90 14.09
N LYS A 142 -8.86 -6.53 13.01
CA LYS A 142 -9.10 -7.99 12.97
C LYS A 142 -7.82 -8.82 12.86
N LEU A 143 -6.72 -8.23 12.40
CA LEU A 143 -5.43 -8.90 12.30
C LEU A 143 -4.65 -8.88 13.62
N LEU A 144 -5.06 -8.01 14.54
CA LEU A 144 -4.41 -7.89 15.84
C LEU A 144 -4.84 -9.01 16.79
N PRO A 145 -3.93 -9.48 17.64
CA PRO A 145 -4.23 -10.51 18.64
C PRO A 145 -5.23 -9.99 19.67
N SER A 146 -6.18 -10.84 20.09
CA SER A 146 -7.32 -10.47 20.95
C SER A 146 -6.98 -10.23 22.43
N ASN A 147 -5.72 -9.90 22.75
CA ASN A 147 -5.35 -9.46 24.10
C ASN A 147 -6.09 -8.15 24.42
N ALA A 148 -6.94 -8.19 25.45
CA ALA A 148 -7.77 -7.06 25.87
C ALA A 148 -6.95 -5.77 26.16
N ASN A 149 -5.75 -5.90 26.72
CA ASN A 149 -4.88 -4.76 27.05
C ASN A 149 -4.30 -4.11 25.79
N VAL A 150 -3.83 -4.92 24.83
CA VAL A 150 -3.29 -4.46 23.56
C VAL A 150 -4.38 -3.79 22.72
N MET A 151 -5.56 -4.41 22.64
CA MET A 151 -6.71 -3.86 21.92
C MET A 151 -7.20 -2.55 22.56
N HIS A 152 -7.20 -2.46 23.89
CA HIS A 152 -7.57 -1.24 24.61
C HIS A 152 -6.58 -0.10 24.31
N LEU A 153 -5.27 -0.36 24.39
CA LEU A 153 -4.24 0.64 24.07
C LEU A 153 -4.33 1.13 22.62
N LEU A 154 -4.60 0.24 21.66
CA LEU A 154 -4.70 0.63 20.26
C LEU A 154 -5.97 1.41 19.96
N LYS A 155 -7.10 1.04 20.57
CA LYS A 155 -8.33 1.84 20.47
C LYS A 155 -8.11 3.26 20.98
N LEU A 156 -7.41 3.41 22.10
CA LEU A 156 -7.11 4.72 22.69
C LEU A 156 -6.08 5.54 21.91
N THR A 157 -5.18 4.91 21.14
CA THR A 157 -4.03 5.62 20.53
C THR A 157 -4.11 5.76 19.02
N LEU A 158 -4.67 4.77 18.32
CA LEU A 158 -4.81 4.74 16.86
C LEU A 158 -6.21 5.10 16.36
N PHE A 159 -7.22 4.93 17.21
CA PHE A 159 -8.62 5.03 16.82
C PHE A 159 -9.40 5.98 17.73
N ASP A 160 -8.70 6.87 18.44
CA ASP A 160 -9.35 7.88 19.26
C ASP A 160 -10.06 8.88 18.33
N SER A 161 -11.38 8.98 18.50
CA SER A 161 -12.40 9.45 17.55
C SER A 161 -12.62 8.57 16.31
N ASP A 162 -13.89 8.22 16.08
CA ASP A 162 -14.40 7.61 14.82
C ASP A 162 -14.08 8.45 13.57
N GLU A 163 -13.52 9.65 13.72
CA GLU A 163 -13.22 10.59 12.64
C GLU A 163 -11.72 10.73 12.30
N SER A 164 -10.78 10.18 13.08
CA SER A 164 -9.36 10.34 12.79
C SER A 164 -8.98 9.60 11.50
N GLN A 165 -8.26 10.27 10.58
CA GLN A 165 -7.72 9.65 9.37
C GLN A 165 -6.69 8.59 9.75
N LEU A 166 -6.71 7.42 9.08
CA LEU A 166 -5.60 6.45 9.17
C LEU A 166 -4.41 7.00 8.38
N ARG A 167 -3.29 7.25 9.05
CA ARG A 167 -2.06 7.74 8.44
C ARG A 167 -1.03 6.63 8.30
N TRP A 168 -0.01 6.84 7.46
CA TRP A 168 1.03 5.81 7.30
C TRP A 168 1.86 5.61 8.58
N GLN A 169 2.02 6.65 9.41
CA GLN A 169 2.71 6.57 10.71
C GLN A 169 1.96 5.67 11.70
N ASP A 170 0.64 5.57 11.58
CA ASP A 170 -0.17 4.70 12.43
C ASP A 170 0.19 3.22 12.24
N LEU A 171 0.72 2.86 11.06
CA LEU A 171 1.15 1.50 10.77
C LEU A 171 2.43 1.11 11.52
N GLU A 172 3.25 2.07 11.96
CA GLU A 172 4.42 1.79 12.80
C GLU A 172 3.98 1.23 14.16
N ARG A 173 2.89 1.76 14.73
CA ARG A 173 2.30 1.24 15.97
C ARG A 173 1.66 -0.13 15.78
N VAL A 174 1.07 -0.38 14.60
CA VAL A 174 0.56 -1.72 14.25
C VAL A 174 1.72 -2.72 14.16
N GLU A 175 2.84 -2.31 13.57
CA GLU A 175 4.07 -3.13 13.48
C GLU A 175 4.60 -3.48 14.88
N GLU A 176 4.72 -2.50 15.78
CA GLU A 176 5.14 -2.71 17.17
C GLU A 176 4.30 -3.76 17.88
N VAL A 177 2.98 -3.69 17.73
CA VAL A 177 2.06 -4.64 18.38
C VAL A 177 2.19 -6.05 17.81
N LEU A 178 2.31 -6.18 16.49
CA LEU A 178 2.45 -7.49 15.87
C LEU A 178 3.79 -8.14 16.28
N ASN A 179 4.85 -7.36 16.40
CA ASN A 179 6.14 -7.83 16.92
C ASN A 179 6.07 -8.35 18.36
N LEU A 180 5.19 -7.81 19.20
CA LEU A 180 5.03 -8.27 20.59
C LEU A 180 4.39 -9.66 20.70
N VAL A 181 3.83 -10.21 19.61
CA VAL A 181 3.08 -11.48 19.63
C VAL A 181 3.70 -12.55 18.72
N GLU A 182 4.63 -12.17 17.84
CA GLU A 182 5.46 -13.11 17.08
C GLU A 182 6.70 -13.63 17.88
N HIS A 183 6.83 -13.23 19.15
CA HIS A 183 7.85 -13.67 20.12
C HIS A 183 7.21 -14.20 21.40
#